data_AF-A0AAN8JHP1-F1
#
_entry.id   AF-A0AAN8JHP1-F1
#
_cell.length_a   1.000
_cell.length_b   1.000
_cell.length_c   1.000
_cell.angle_alpha   90.00
_cell.angle_beta   90.00
_cell.angle_gamma   90.00
#
_symmetry.space_group_name_H-M   'P 1'
#
loop_
_entity.id
_entity.type
_entity.pdbx_description
1 polymer ?
#
loop_
_entity_poly.entity_id
_entity_poly.type
_entity_poly.pdbx_seq_one_letter_code
_entity_poly.pdbx_strand_id
1 'polypeptide(L)'
;MVCQVVVRLGYCIGLTKSELSPVNCIIYLGMWVDACNQTFRLTESKKSKFCYLREEILSHKEVNLLSLQRFSGKCMSFVLAIPGAKLFVSECFRCISLIGQSGCDKIRISQELRNELEFWRFLDNWNGSHPWKPEYHCTLNLSSDSSDYGWGAKFTFKGGSSVIHDYWDASILDAPIAVKEAKALYLAVKGLKDKVKNCRLDVCVDNKVLIYCWNNQMCRSPILTNVFLTLEYNIYINLIYVLSACNEADAPSRTLSKSDACISHMTFKRVEQFFGPHTLDLMALDSNCMTGLDGSPLKHYTPFETPLSDGVNVFAQIITDDENPYVFPPFNLIPSILNLLEEQSIDCTVVVPALSPIPAWFPKLARFCHEAHLLAYKGDKSVLLYPSKSGFKPDKLGLPWNLWVVRFTPQPKGNVANLKLFVCPPSSHFPFVVIGDSIVSSLREFVKEGKLLCIPGAKISDIIHNLRCMSKFITCNILIVHVGINDINKPLNEFHQLTVCIKSLMGLISVLIRCFKETTFIFSEILYTEKKDIRARCDVVNEHVLSLSENGYWAVVKHSNIGQTDLVDGLHLNNLGARKFARNLGLYA
;
A
#
# COMPACT_ATOMS: atom_id res chain seq x y z
N MET A 1 -58.79 -34.18 -4.47
CA MET A 1 -59.35 -33.19 -5.43
C MET A 1 -58.66 -33.21 -6.79
N VAL A 2 -57.34 -32.98 -6.87
CA VAL A 2 -56.60 -32.93 -8.16
C VAL A 2 -56.70 -34.25 -8.95
N CYS A 3 -56.39 -35.40 -8.35
CA CYS A 3 -56.48 -36.70 -9.03
C CYS A 3 -57.88 -36.97 -9.63
N GLN A 4 -58.92 -36.59 -8.91
CA GLN A 4 -60.30 -36.76 -9.36
C GLN A 4 -60.64 -35.86 -10.55
N VAL A 5 -60.16 -34.61 -10.55
CA VAL A 5 -60.32 -33.68 -11.68
C VAL A 5 -59.60 -34.23 -12.91
N VAL A 6 -58.34 -34.65 -12.77
CA VAL A 6 -57.51 -35.17 -13.85
C VAL A 6 -58.13 -36.42 -14.49
N VAL A 7 -58.64 -37.35 -13.68
CA VAL A 7 -59.36 -38.54 -14.18
C VAL A 7 -60.68 -38.17 -14.86
N ARG A 8 -61.45 -37.22 -14.31
CA ARG A 8 -62.71 -36.74 -14.94
C ARG A 8 -62.46 -36.06 -16.29
N LEU A 9 -61.30 -35.46 -16.48
CA LEU A 9 -60.86 -34.89 -17.75
C LEU A 9 -60.35 -35.96 -18.74
N GLY A 10 -60.39 -37.24 -18.38
CA GLY A 10 -59.99 -38.35 -19.25
C GLY A 10 -58.49 -38.69 -19.20
N TYR A 11 -57.71 -38.12 -18.28
CA TYR A 11 -56.30 -38.45 -18.13
C TYR A 11 -56.09 -39.69 -17.23
N CYS A 12 -55.10 -40.52 -17.57
CA CYS A 12 -54.67 -41.65 -16.76
C CYS A 12 -53.53 -41.26 -15.81
N ILE A 13 -53.57 -41.74 -14.56
CA ILE A 13 -52.53 -41.48 -13.55
C ILE A 13 -51.58 -42.68 -13.47
N GLY A 14 -50.30 -42.45 -13.71
CA GLY A 14 -49.25 -43.47 -13.55
C GLY A 14 -48.86 -43.62 -12.08
N LEU A 15 -49.53 -44.51 -11.34
CA LEU A 15 -49.32 -44.69 -9.89
C LEU A 15 -47.87 -45.00 -9.51
N THR A 16 -47.14 -45.76 -10.33
CA THR A 16 -45.73 -46.12 -10.07
C THR A 16 -44.75 -44.95 -10.16
N LYS A 17 -45.14 -43.86 -10.84
CA LYS A 17 -44.34 -42.63 -10.99
C LYS A 17 -44.87 -41.49 -10.11
N SER A 18 -45.99 -41.72 -9.43
CA SER A 18 -46.68 -40.70 -8.65
C SER A 18 -46.31 -40.85 -7.19
N GLU A 19 -45.96 -39.73 -6.56
CA GLU A 19 -45.91 -39.66 -5.11
C GLU A 19 -47.28 -39.18 -4.61
N LEU A 20 -48.02 -40.06 -3.94
CA LEU A 20 -49.42 -39.82 -3.56
C LEU A 20 -49.54 -39.28 -2.14
N SER A 21 -48.48 -39.38 -1.35
CA SER A 21 -48.38 -38.78 -0.03
C SER A 21 -47.59 -37.48 -0.11
N PRO A 22 -47.96 -36.44 0.65
CA PRO A 22 -47.14 -35.24 0.75
C PRO A 22 -45.72 -35.59 1.23
N VAL A 23 -44.71 -35.15 0.48
CA VAL A 23 -43.30 -35.30 0.84
C VAL A 23 -42.61 -33.94 0.76
N ASN A 24 -41.62 -33.73 1.62
CA ASN A 24 -40.82 -32.51 1.60
C ASN A 24 -39.72 -32.53 0.53
N CYS A 25 -39.36 -33.72 0.02
CA CYS A 25 -38.34 -33.89 -0.99
C CYS A 25 -38.86 -34.82 -2.10
N ILE A 26 -38.84 -34.37 -3.35
CA ILE A 26 -39.29 -35.16 -4.50
C ILE A 26 -38.36 -34.95 -5.70
N ILE A 27 -38.24 -35.98 -6.54
CA ILE A 27 -37.58 -35.83 -7.84
C ILE A 27 -38.60 -35.32 -8.86
N TYR A 28 -38.40 -34.11 -9.38
CA TYR A 28 -39.22 -33.51 -10.42
C TYR A 28 -38.33 -32.95 -11.53
N LEU A 29 -38.67 -33.21 -12.80
CA LEU A 29 -37.84 -32.90 -13.98
C LEU A 29 -36.38 -33.41 -13.85
N GLY A 30 -36.20 -34.51 -13.12
CA GLY A 30 -34.91 -35.13 -12.83
C GLY A 30 -34.01 -34.32 -11.90
N MET A 31 -34.56 -33.47 -11.04
CA MET A 31 -33.86 -32.77 -9.97
C MET A 31 -34.55 -33.03 -8.66
N TRP A 32 -33.80 -33.03 -7.57
CA TRP A 32 -34.37 -32.98 -6.23
C TRP A 32 -34.96 -31.60 -5.99
N VAL A 33 -36.23 -31.55 -5.64
CA VAL A 33 -36.94 -30.39 -5.12
C VAL A 33 -37.08 -30.62 -3.62
N ASP A 34 -36.38 -29.83 -2.84
CA ASP A 34 -36.33 -29.93 -1.38
C ASP A 34 -37.04 -28.71 -0.78
N ALA A 35 -38.25 -28.90 -0.27
CA ALA A 35 -39.06 -27.84 0.31
C ALA A 35 -38.58 -27.42 1.71
N CYS A 36 -37.90 -28.31 2.45
CA CYS A 36 -37.35 -27.98 3.77
C CYS A 36 -36.19 -26.98 3.66
N ASN A 37 -35.26 -27.27 2.75
CA ASN A 37 -34.12 -26.39 2.48
C ASN A 37 -34.42 -25.34 1.41
N GLN A 38 -35.60 -25.42 0.79
CA GLN A 38 -36.00 -24.63 -0.36
C GLN A 38 -34.95 -24.69 -1.47
N THR A 39 -34.52 -25.87 -1.93
CA THR A 39 -33.43 -25.97 -2.92
C THR A 39 -33.79 -26.81 -4.12
N PHE A 40 -33.13 -26.53 -5.25
CA PHE A 40 -33.06 -27.44 -6.38
C PHE A 40 -31.68 -28.09 -6.41
N ARG A 41 -31.62 -29.42 -6.39
CA ARG A 41 -30.35 -30.18 -6.42
C ARG A 41 -30.30 -31.12 -7.59
N LEU A 42 -29.15 -31.19 -8.26
CA LEU A 42 -28.91 -32.19 -9.28
C LEU A 42 -28.83 -33.57 -8.64
N THR A 43 -29.48 -34.57 -9.25
CA THR A 43 -29.31 -35.96 -8.85
C THR A 43 -27.91 -36.45 -9.23
N GLU A 44 -27.31 -37.34 -8.43
CA GLU A 44 -26.00 -37.92 -8.74
C GLU A 44 -25.96 -38.58 -10.12
N SER A 45 -27.03 -39.28 -10.52
CA SER A 45 -27.13 -39.86 -11.87
C SER A 45 -26.98 -38.82 -13.00
N LYS A 46 -27.55 -37.61 -12.84
CA LYS A 46 -27.38 -36.51 -13.80
C LYS A 46 -25.94 -35.99 -13.79
N LYS A 47 -25.35 -35.79 -12.61
CA LYS A 47 -23.97 -35.33 -12.47
C LYS A 47 -23.00 -36.30 -13.15
N SER A 48 -23.07 -37.60 -12.84
CA SER A 48 -22.17 -38.60 -13.43
C SER A 48 -22.33 -38.69 -14.95
N LYS A 49 -23.55 -38.70 -15.47
CA LYS A 49 -23.81 -38.72 -16.93
C LYS A 49 -23.35 -37.44 -17.63
N PHE A 50 -23.30 -36.32 -16.93
CA PHE A 50 -22.82 -35.07 -17.48
C PHE A 50 -21.29 -35.00 -17.47
N CYS A 51 -20.67 -35.35 -16.34
CA CYS A 51 -19.23 -35.49 -16.16
C CYS A 51 -18.63 -36.42 -17.23
N TYR A 52 -19.21 -37.61 -17.43
CA TYR A 52 -18.77 -38.54 -18.48
C TYR A 52 -18.79 -37.88 -19.87
N LEU A 53 -19.89 -37.24 -20.26
CA LEU A 53 -20.02 -36.58 -21.57
C LEU A 53 -19.00 -35.43 -21.73
N ARG A 54 -18.77 -34.65 -20.67
CA ARG A 54 -17.81 -33.55 -20.66
C ARG A 54 -16.40 -34.06 -20.91
N GLU A 55 -15.96 -35.08 -20.15
CA GLU A 55 -14.61 -35.64 -20.28
C GLU A 55 -14.42 -36.38 -21.61
N GLU A 56 -15.46 -37.06 -22.11
CA GLU A 56 -15.48 -37.66 -23.45
C GLU A 56 -15.25 -36.60 -24.54
N ILE A 57 -15.89 -35.43 -24.45
CA ILE A 57 -15.65 -34.34 -25.41
C ILE A 57 -14.21 -33.80 -25.26
N LEU A 58 -13.76 -33.56 -24.03
CA LEU A 58 -12.45 -32.95 -23.74
C LEU A 58 -11.26 -33.84 -24.14
N SER A 59 -11.44 -35.17 -24.19
CA SER A 59 -10.41 -36.13 -24.60
C SER A 59 -10.12 -36.11 -26.10
N HIS A 60 -10.95 -35.43 -26.90
CA HIS A 60 -10.78 -35.33 -28.35
C HIS A 60 -10.25 -33.95 -28.77
N LYS A 61 -9.69 -33.88 -29.98
CA LYS A 61 -9.28 -32.60 -30.61
C LYS A 61 -10.44 -31.94 -31.37
N GLU A 62 -11.48 -32.71 -31.69
CA GLU A 62 -12.64 -32.28 -32.46
C GLU A 62 -13.91 -32.82 -31.81
N VAL A 63 -15.01 -32.08 -31.92
CA VAL A 63 -16.33 -32.46 -31.39
C VAL A 63 -17.36 -32.40 -32.50
N ASN A 64 -18.26 -33.39 -32.53
CA ASN A 64 -19.37 -33.41 -33.48
C ASN A 64 -20.56 -32.57 -33.00
N LEU A 65 -21.44 -32.18 -33.93
CA LEU A 65 -22.62 -31.36 -33.65
C LEU A 65 -23.48 -31.93 -32.51
N LEU A 66 -23.76 -33.23 -32.57
CA LEU A 66 -24.70 -33.90 -31.68
C LEU A 66 -24.18 -33.95 -30.25
N SER A 67 -22.90 -34.24 -30.05
CA SER A 67 -22.25 -34.24 -28.74
C SER A 67 -22.29 -32.85 -28.12
N LEU A 68 -22.04 -31.80 -28.91
CA LEU A 68 -22.08 -30.43 -28.42
C LEU A 68 -23.50 -29.97 -28.09
N GLN A 69 -24.50 -30.31 -28.91
CA GLN A 69 -25.92 -30.07 -28.62
C GLN A 69 -26.38 -30.81 -27.36
N ARG A 70 -25.96 -32.07 -27.16
CA ARG A 70 -26.24 -32.84 -25.94
C ARG A 70 -25.61 -32.19 -24.71
N PHE A 71 -24.39 -31.68 -24.83
CA PHE A 71 -23.70 -30.98 -23.76
C PHE A 71 -24.47 -29.70 -23.38
N SER A 72 -24.71 -28.80 -24.34
CA SER A 72 -25.45 -27.55 -24.10
C SER A 72 -26.85 -27.80 -23.56
N GLY A 73 -27.57 -28.79 -24.10
CA GLY A 73 -28.91 -29.15 -23.63
C GLY A 73 -28.94 -29.60 -22.17
N LYS A 74 -27.91 -30.36 -21.73
CA LYS A 74 -27.78 -30.74 -20.31
C LYS A 74 -27.52 -29.52 -19.43
N CYS A 75 -26.60 -28.63 -19.81
CA CYS A 75 -26.34 -27.39 -19.06
C CYS A 75 -27.61 -26.54 -18.90
N MET A 76 -28.39 -26.40 -19.98
CA MET A 76 -29.67 -25.68 -19.95
C MET A 76 -30.70 -26.32 -19.00
N SER A 77 -30.67 -27.65 -18.87
CA SER A 77 -31.53 -28.37 -17.91
C SER A 77 -31.15 -28.11 -16.44
N PHE A 78 -29.97 -27.55 -16.18
CA PHE A 78 -29.46 -27.29 -14.83
C PHE A 78 -29.77 -25.88 -14.32
N VAL A 79 -30.39 -25.00 -15.12
CA VAL A 79 -30.61 -23.57 -14.81
C VAL A 79 -31.35 -23.34 -13.49
N LEU A 80 -32.24 -24.26 -13.07
CA LEU A 80 -32.93 -24.15 -11.77
C LEU A 80 -32.00 -24.42 -10.58
N ALA A 81 -31.08 -25.38 -10.70
CA ALA A 81 -30.11 -25.70 -9.66
C ALA A 81 -28.89 -24.76 -9.70
N ILE A 82 -28.53 -24.28 -10.88
CA ILE A 82 -27.32 -23.49 -11.14
C ILE A 82 -27.75 -22.15 -11.76
N PRO A 83 -28.01 -21.12 -10.93
CA PRO A 83 -28.22 -19.76 -11.41
C PRO A 83 -27.15 -19.32 -12.41
N GLY A 84 -27.59 -18.75 -13.54
CA GLY A 84 -26.70 -18.22 -14.59
C GLY A 84 -26.06 -19.27 -15.52
N ALA A 85 -26.39 -20.56 -15.39
CA ALA A 85 -25.88 -21.64 -16.24
C ALA A 85 -25.87 -21.35 -17.76
N LYS A 86 -26.82 -20.54 -18.27
CA LYS A 86 -26.89 -20.17 -19.70
C LYS A 86 -25.69 -19.36 -20.19
N LEU A 87 -25.01 -18.62 -19.30
CA LEU A 87 -23.83 -17.82 -19.65
C LEU A 87 -22.66 -18.71 -20.11
N PHE A 88 -22.63 -19.98 -19.69
CA PHE A 88 -21.51 -20.92 -19.86
C PHE A 88 -21.78 -21.99 -20.92
N VAL A 89 -22.60 -21.64 -21.90
CA VAL A 89 -22.85 -22.43 -23.12
C VAL A 89 -22.81 -21.56 -24.37
N SER A 90 -22.34 -20.32 -24.25
CA SER A 90 -22.34 -19.34 -25.34
C SER A 90 -21.38 -19.79 -26.45
N GLU A 91 -20.21 -20.27 -26.08
CA GLU A 91 -19.21 -20.76 -27.03
C GLU A 91 -19.66 -22.09 -27.65
N CYS A 92 -20.28 -22.97 -26.86
CA CYS A 92 -20.93 -24.17 -27.39
C CYS A 92 -21.99 -23.81 -28.44
N PHE A 93 -22.88 -22.85 -28.17
CA PHE A 93 -23.90 -22.42 -29.15
C PHE A 93 -23.30 -21.77 -30.40
N ARG A 94 -22.21 -21.00 -30.24
CA ARG A 94 -21.47 -20.44 -31.38
C ARG A 94 -20.92 -21.56 -32.28
N CYS A 95 -20.25 -22.54 -31.69
CA CYS A 95 -19.73 -23.69 -32.41
C CYS A 95 -20.85 -24.50 -33.08
N ILE A 96 -21.98 -24.73 -32.39
CA ILE A 96 -23.18 -25.37 -32.98
C ILE A 96 -23.66 -24.61 -34.22
N SER A 97 -23.75 -23.27 -34.14
CA SER A 97 -24.15 -22.43 -35.26
C SER A 97 -23.15 -22.49 -36.43
N LEU A 98 -21.84 -22.49 -36.14
CA LEU A 98 -20.81 -22.56 -37.16
C LEU A 98 -20.82 -23.89 -37.91
N ILE A 99 -20.97 -25.00 -37.18
CA ILE A 99 -21.11 -26.33 -37.76
C ILE A 99 -22.33 -26.36 -38.70
N GLY A 100 -23.48 -25.83 -38.24
CA GLY A 100 -24.70 -25.75 -39.04
C GLY A 100 -24.57 -24.90 -40.30
N GLN A 101 -23.79 -23.82 -40.27
CA GLN A 101 -23.56 -22.95 -41.44
C GLN A 101 -22.54 -23.51 -42.43
N SER A 102 -21.51 -24.20 -41.93
CA SER A 102 -20.42 -24.74 -42.76
C SER A 102 -20.76 -26.09 -43.39
N GLY A 103 -21.79 -26.79 -42.89
CA GLY A 103 -22.13 -28.14 -43.35
C GLY A 103 -21.11 -29.20 -42.93
N CYS A 104 -20.16 -28.87 -42.07
CA CYS A 104 -19.23 -29.84 -41.47
C CYS A 104 -19.95 -30.66 -40.39
N ASP A 105 -19.51 -31.90 -40.15
CA ASP A 105 -20.04 -32.75 -39.07
C ASP A 105 -19.34 -32.51 -37.73
N LYS A 106 -18.14 -31.92 -37.76
CA LYS A 106 -17.25 -31.71 -36.62
C LYS A 106 -16.59 -30.34 -36.66
N ILE A 107 -16.21 -29.84 -35.48
CA ILE A 107 -15.38 -28.65 -35.32
C ILE A 107 -14.20 -28.96 -34.42
N ARG A 108 -13.05 -28.32 -34.69
CA ARG A 108 -11.91 -28.36 -33.78
C ARG A 108 -12.25 -27.67 -32.47
N ILE A 109 -11.88 -28.29 -31.36
CA ILE A 109 -12.01 -27.69 -30.04
C ILE A 109 -10.95 -26.61 -29.91
N SER A 110 -11.37 -25.34 -29.99
CA SER A 110 -10.50 -24.20 -29.74
C SER A 110 -10.22 -24.07 -28.24
N GLN A 111 -9.29 -23.18 -27.87
CA GLN A 111 -8.98 -22.94 -26.46
C GLN A 111 -10.18 -22.34 -25.72
N GLU A 112 -10.97 -21.49 -26.37
CA GLU A 112 -12.17 -20.86 -25.82
C GLU A 112 -13.24 -21.92 -25.52
N LEU A 113 -13.52 -22.82 -26.47
CA LEU A 113 -14.45 -23.92 -26.26
C LEU A 113 -13.95 -24.86 -25.16
N ARG A 114 -12.65 -25.17 -25.15
CA ARG A 114 -12.03 -25.99 -24.10
C ARG A 114 -12.22 -25.36 -22.72
N ASN A 115 -11.94 -24.06 -22.57
CA ASN A 115 -12.12 -23.35 -21.31
C ASN A 115 -13.58 -23.38 -20.84
N GLU A 116 -14.56 -23.20 -21.75
CA GLU A 116 -15.99 -23.28 -21.40
C GLU A 116 -16.39 -24.70 -20.97
N LEU A 117 -15.90 -25.74 -21.66
CA LEU A 117 -16.15 -27.13 -21.28
C LEU A 117 -15.49 -27.50 -19.93
N GLU A 118 -14.26 -27.06 -19.71
CA GLU A 118 -13.51 -27.31 -18.47
C GLU A 118 -14.08 -26.57 -17.26
N PHE A 119 -14.68 -25.38 -17.46
CA PHE A 119 -15.40 -24.66 -16.40
C PHE A 119 -16.39 -25.58 -15.67
N TRP A 120 -17.13 -26.40 -16.42
CA TRP A 120 -18.14 -27.30 -15.88
C TRP A 120 -17.57 -28.47 -15.03
N ARG A 121 -16.24 -28.58 -14.85
CA ARG A 121 -15.60 -29.46 -13.86
C ARG A 121 -15.93 -29.09 -12.42
N PHE A 122 -16.36 -27.85 -12.14
CA PHE A 122 -16.78 -27.47 -10.79
C PHE A 122 -17.87 -28.39 -10.22
N LEU A 123 -18.72 -28.97 -11.08
CA LEU A 123 -19.80 -29.88 -10.68
C LEU A 123 -19.32 -31.20 -10.07
N ASP A 124 -18.08 -31.60 -10.32
CA ASP A 124 -17.54 -32.87 -9.80
C ASP A 124 -17.44 -32.85 -8.27
N ASN A 125 -17.13 -31.68 -7.71
CA ASN A 125 -16.99 -31.47 -6.26
C ASN A 125 -18.13 -30.62 -5.66
N TRP A 126 -19.07 -30.16 -6.49
CA TRP A 126 -20.16 -29.30 -6.03
C TRP A 126 -21.28 -30.13 -5.41
N ASN A 127 -21.32 -30.09 -4.07
CA ASN A 127 -22.42 -30.61 -3.26
C ASN A 127 -23.36 -29.50 -2.78
N GLY A 128 -23.09 -28.25 -3.17
CA GLY A 128 -23.86 -27.09 -2.79
C GLY A 128 -25.25 -27.07 -3.44
N SER A 129 -26.11 -26.27 -2.85
CA SER A 129 -27.44 -25.95 -3.37
C SER A 129 -27.81 -24.56 -2.93
N HIS A 130 -28.42 -23.78 -3.80
CA HIS A 130 -28.90 -22.46 -3.43
C HIS A 130 -30.34 -22.53 -2.94
N PRO A 131 -30.65 -21.87 -1.81
CA PRO A 131 -32.04 -21.72 -1.42
C PRO A 131 -32.79 -20.99 -2.52
N TRP A 132 -34.09 -21.22 -2.59
CA TRP A 132 -34.99 -20.54 -3.49
C TRP A 132 -34.82 -19.06 -3.25
N LYS A 133 -34.96 -18.31 -4.33
CA LYS A 133 -34.77 -16.86 -4.26
C LYS A 133 -35.80 -16.33 -3.26
N PRO A 134 -35.37 -15.73 -2.14
CA PRO A 134 -36.31 -15.18 -1.16
C PRO A 134 -37.10 -14.06 -1.83
N GLU A 135 -38.34 -13.81 -1.43
CA GLU A 135 -39.09 -12.64 -1.91
C GLU A 135 -38.69 -11.35 -1.18
N TYR A 136 -38.14 -11.50 0.03
CA TYR A 136 -37.57 -10.41 0.82
C TYR A 136 -36.16 -10.09 0.34
N HIS A 137 -35.92 -8.84 -0.02
CA HIS A 137 -34.66 -8.42 -0.62
C HIS A 137 -34.12 -7.13 0.00
N CYS A 138 -32.82 -7.11 0.31
CA CYS A 138 -32.09 -5.87 0.47
C CYS A 138 -31.85 -5.27 -0.91
N THR A 139 -32.55 -4.19 -1.25
CA THR A 139 -32.27 -3.41 -2.46
C THR A 139 -31.03 -2.57 -2.21
N LEU A 140 -29.91 -2.98 -2.80
CA LEU A 140 -28.71 -2.16 -2.90
C LEU A 140 -28.67 -1.56 -4.30
N ASN A 141 -28.70 -0.23 -4.36
CA ASN A 141 -28.54 0.50 -5.61
C ASN A 141 -27.05 0.61 -5.89
N LEU A 142 -26.60 -0.02 -6.97
CA LEU A 142 -25.21 -0.01 -7.40
C LEU A 142 -25.11 0.75 -8.72
N SER A 143 -24.35 1.82 -8.76
CA SER A 143 -23.90 2.41 -10.01
C SER A 143 -22.49 1.90 -10.27
N SER A 144 -22.20 1.40 -11.46
CA SER A 144 -20.85 1.04 -11.88
C SER A 144 -20.51 1.71 -13.20
N ASP A 145 -19.25 2.10 -13.36
CA ASP A 145 -18.76 2.66 -14.60
C ASP A 145 -17.30 2.26 -14.84
N SER A 146 -16.91 2.28 -16.11
CA SER A 146 -15.56 2.03 -16.56
C SER A 146 -15.09 3.16 -17.47
N SER A 147 -13.89 3.65 -17.21
CA SER A 147 -13.14 4.49 -18.14
C SER A 147 -12.09 3.68 -18.90
N ASP A 148 -11.27 4.36 -19.71
CA ASP A 148 -10.16 3.72 -20.41
C ASP A 148 -9.07 3.18 -19.45
N TYR A 149 -8.97 3.74 -18.24
CA TYR A 149 -7.84 3.55 -17.33
C TYR A 149 -8.23 3.14 -15.90
N GLY A 150 -9.51 3.16 -15.56
CA GLY A 150 -9.98 2.73 -14.24
C GLY A 150 -11.47 2.41 -14.23
N TRP A 151 -11.92 1.94 -13.08
CA TRP A 151 -13.31 1.64 -12.81
C TRP A 151 -13.73 2.25 -11.49
N GLY A 152 -15.03 2.45 -11.37
CA GLY A 152 -15.63 2.98 -10.16
C GLY A 152 -16.99 2.38 -9.94
N ALA A 153 -17.39 2.32 -8.68
CA ALA A 153 -18.76 2.04 -8.32
C ALA A 153 -19.17 2.82 -7.08
N LYS A 154 -20.45 3.17 -7.05
CA LYS A 154 -21.10 3.78 -5.90
C LYS A 154 -22.25 2.88 -5.47
N PHE A 155 -22.25 2.51 -4.21
CA PHE A 155 -23.33 1.72 -3.62
C PHE A 155 -24.08 2.52 -2.59
N THR A 156 -25.40 2.42 -2.62
CA THR A 156 -26.29 3.07 -1.65
C THR A 156 -27.12 2.00 -0.93
N PHE A 157 -27.13 2.08 0.40
CA PHE A 157 -27.87 1.19 1.28
C PHE A 157 -28.63 2.00 2.34
N LYS A 158 -29.54 1.36 3.09
CA LYS A 158 -30.28 2.04 4.16
C LYS A 158 -29.30 2.57 5.21
N GLY A 159 -29.16 3.90 5.28
CA GLY A 159 -28.29 4.59 6.25
C GLY A 159 -26.94 5.06 5.72
N GLY A 160 -26.62 4.88 4.43
CA GLY A 160 -25.37 5.41 3.88
C GLY A 160 -25.12 5.10 2.41
N SER A 161 -24.01 5.64 1.91
CA SER A 161 -23.43 5.28 0.63
C SER A 161 -21.93 5.13 0.77
N SER A 162 -21.32 4.37 -0.13
CA SER A 162 -19.87 4.28 -0.23
C SER A 162 -19.45 4.13 -1.69
N VAL A 163 -18.20 4.53 -1.94
CA VAL A 163 -17.59 4.60 -3.26
C VAL A 163 -16.36 3.70 -3.23
N ILE A 164 -16.21 2.89 -4.26
CA ILE A 164 -15.04 2.07 -4.52
C ILE A 164 -14.53 2.42 -5.92
N HIS A 165 -13.22 2.47 -6.11
CA HIS A 165 -12.62 2.67 -7.42
C HIS A 165 -11.25 2.03 -7.49
N ASP A 166 -10.80 1.67 -8.68
CA ASP A 166 -9.41 1.28 -8.87
C ASP A 166 -8.98 1.51 -10.31
N TYR A 167 -7.69 1.34 -10.59
CA TYR A 167 -7.14 1.45 -11.93
C TYR A 167 -7.14 0.11 -12.64
N TRP A 168 -7.24 0.16 -13.97
CA TRP A 168 -7.12 -1.03 -14.79
C TRP A 168 -5.68 -1.50 -14.86
N ASP A 169 -5.49 -2.81 -14.65
CA ASP A 169 -4.24 -3.47 -14.98
C ASP A 169 -4.03 -3.51 -16.51
N ALA A 170 -2.80 -3.80 -16.93
CA ALA A 170 -2.45 -3.82 -18.34
C ALA A 170 -3.18 -4.89 -19.17
N SER A 171 -3.77 -5.92 -18.53
CA SER A 171 -4.45 -7.01 -19.23
C SER A 171 -5.82 -6.60 -19.80
N ILE A 172 -6.44 -5.55 -19.26
CA ILE A 172 -7.78 -5.11 -19.66
C ILE A 172 -7.81 -3.77 -20.38
N LEU A 173 -6.70 -3.02 -20.43
CA LEU A 173 -6.64 -1.70 -21.07
C LEU A 173 -7.09 -1.71 -22.54
N ASP A 174 -6.74 -2.74 -23.29
CA ASP A 174 -7.10 -2.87 -24.73
C ASP A 174 -8.45 -3.58 -24.95
N ALA A 175 -9.15 -3.94 -23.88
CA ALA A 175 -10.44 -4.62 -23.99
C ALA A 175 -11.54 -3.67 -24.48
N PRO A 176 -12.56 -4.17 -25.21
CA PRO A 176 -13.71 -3.38 -25.60
C PRO A 176 -14.43 -2.76 -24.39
N ILE A 177 -15.06 -1.59 -24.54
CA ILE A 177 -15.69 -0.88 -23.41
C ILE A 177 -16.73 -1.73 -22.66
N ALA A 178 -17.59 -2.46 -23.38
CA ALA A 178 -18.60 -3.35 -22.79
C ALA A 178 -17.99 -4.46 -21.92
N VAL A 179 -16.75 -4.85 -22.24
CA VAL A 179 -15.98 -5.83 -21.48
C VAL A 179 -15.45 -5.19 -20.19
N LYS A 180 -14.90 -3.97 -20.27
CA LYS A 180 -14.42 -3.24 -19.09
C LYS A 180 -15.55 -2.95 -18.10
N GLU A 181 -16.73 -2.55 -18.58
CA GLU A 181 -17.90 -2.33 -17.72
C GLU A 181 -18.43 -3.61 -17.07
N ALA A 182 -18.47 -4.72 -17.80
CA ALA A 182 -18.83 -6.02 -17.22
C ALA A 182 -17.85 -6.41 -16.10
N LYS A 183 -16.54 -6.12 -16.29
CA LYS A 183 -15.53 -6.31 -15.26
C LYS A 183 -15.71 -5.34 -14.09
N ALA A 184 -16.05 -4.08 -14.34
CA ALA A 184 -16.31 -3.08 -13.32
C ALA A 184 -17.47 -3.52 -12.41
N LEU A 185 -18.58 -3.99 -13.01
CA LEU A 185 -19.70 -4.58 -12.27
C LEU A 185 -19.25 -5.79 -11.43
N TYR A 186 -18.44 -6.68 -12.01
CA TYR A 186 -17.90 -7.83 -11.28
C TYR A 186 -17.10 -7.43 -10.05
N LEU A 187 -16.12 -6.54 -10.22
CA LEU A 187 -15.27 -6.07 -9.13
C LEU A 187 -16.09 -5.31 -8.09
N ALA A 188 -17.08 -4.54 -8.52
CA ALA A 188 -17.96 -3.81 -7.62
C ALA A 188 -18.79 -4.75 -6.72
N VAL A 189 -19.39 -5.80 -7.30
CA VAL A 189 -20.13 -6.80 -6.54
C VAL A 189 -19.21 -7.59 -5.61
N LYS A 190 -18.02 -7.98 -6.09
CA LYS A 190 -17.04 -8.74 -5.29
C LYS A 190 -16.52 -7.92 -4.11
N GLY A 191 -16.32 -6.61 -4.28
CA GLY A 191 -15.90 -5.70 -3.20
C GLY A 191 -16.91 -5.64 -2.05
N LEU A 192 -18.20 -5.87 -2.33
CA LEU A 192 -19.24 -5.89 -1.28
C LEU A 192 -19.20 -7.16 -0.40
N LYS A 193 -18.44 -8.20 -0.78
CA LYS A 193 -18.24 -9.43 -0.01
C LYS A 193 -19.60 -9.99 0.50
N ASP A 194 -19.69 -10.36 1.78
CA ASP A 194 -20.91 -10.95 2.35
C ASP A 194 -22.11 -9.99 2.46
N LYS A 195 -21.92 -8.67 2.27
CA LYS A 195 -23.02 -7.68 2.37
C LYS A 195 -24.11 -7.87 1.33
N VAL A 196 -23.77 -8.52 0.22
CA VAL A 196 -24.72 -8.81 -0.87
C VAL A 196 -25.20 -10.25 -0.88
N LYS A 197 -24.82 -11.08 0.09
CA LYS A 197 -25.23 -12.48 0.11
C LYS A 197 -26.75 -12.62 0.21
N ASN A 198 -27.34 -13.47 -0.63
CA ASN A 198 -28.79 -13.70 -0.74
C ASN A 198 -29.61 -12.42 -1.07
N CYS A 199 -29.02 -11.42 -1.73
CA CYS A 199 -29.68 -10.14 -2.02
C CYS A 199 -30.10 -9.99 -3.49
N ARG A 200 -31.01 -9.05 -3.75
CA ARG A 200 -31.29 -8.53 -5.09
C ARG A 200 -30.56 -7.19 -5.25
N LEU A 201 -29.76 -7.09 -6.29
CA LEU A 201 -29.02 -5.88 -6.62
C LEU A 201 -29.72 -5.21 -7.81
N ASP A 202 -30.16 -3.98 -7.61
CA ASP A 202 -30.61 -3.13 -8.70
C ASP A 202 -29.40 -2.27 -9.11
N VAL A 203 -28.88 -2.54 -10.31
CA VAL A 203 -27.62 -1.98 -10.77
C VAL A 203 -27.87 -1.03 -11.91
N CYS A 204 -27.56 0.24 -11.69
CA CYS A 204 -27.58 1.28 -12.70
C CYS A 204 -26.32 1.18 -13.58
N VAL A 205 -26.51 0.99 -14.89
CA VAL A 205 -25.45 0.96 -15.90
C VAL A 205 -25.88 1.77 -17.12
N ASP A 206 -24.93 2.38 -17.82
CA ASP A 206 -25.19 3.22 -19.00
C ASP A 206 -24.90 2.52 -20.33
N ASN A 207 -24.60 1.22 -20.28
CA ASN A 207 -24.31 0.43 -21.47
C ASN A 207 -25.38 -0.58 -21.80
N LYS A 208 -26.02 -0.35 -22.94
CA LYS A 208 -27.10 -1.21 -23.45
C LYS A 208 -26.62 -2.59 -23.91
N VAL A 209 -25.36 -2.73 -24.34
CA VAL A 209 -24.77 -4.02 -24.74
C VAL A 209 -24.63 -4.91 -23.51
N LEU A 210 -24.15 -4.37 -22.39
CA LEU A 210 -24.08 -5.10 -21.12
C LEU A 210 -25.47 -5.57 -20.67
N ILE A 211 -26.46 -4.68 -20.69
CA ILE A 211 -27.85 -5.01 -20.34
C ILE A 211 -28.42 -6.11 -21.24
N TYR A 212 -28.24 -5.96 -22.55
CA TYR A 212 -28.70 -6.95 -23.52
C TYR A 212 -28.03 -8.31 -23.29
N CYS A 213 -26.71 -8.34 -23.11
CA CYS A 213 -25.96 -9.57 -22.86
C CYS A 213 -26.37 -10.24 -21.54
N TRP A 214 -26.58 -9.46 -20.48
CA TRP A 214 -27.04 -9.96 -19.18
C TRP A 214 -28.45 -10.55 -19.25
N ASN A 215 -29.40 -9.80 -19.80
CA ASN A 215 -30.81 -10.21 -19.86
C ASN A 215 -31.02 -11.45 -20.73
N ASN A 216 -30.31 -11.55 -21.86
CA ASN A 216 -30.38 -12.72 -22.72
C ASN A 216 -29.47 -13.86 -22.25
N GLN A 217 -28.57 -13.59 -21.29
CA GLN A 217 -27.52 -14.50 -20.84
C GLN A 217 -26.68 -15.03 -22.01
N MET A 218 -26.33 -14.15 -22.95
CA MET A 218 -25.56 -14.46 -24.15
C MET A 218 -24.46 -13.41 -24.33
N CYS A 219 -23.20 -13.84 -24.31
CA CYS A 219 -22.07 -12.95 -24.63
C CYS A 219 -20.97 -13.68 -25.40
N ARG A 220 -20.32 -12.95 -26.31
CA ARG A 220 -19.15 -13.43 -27.06
C ARG A 220 -17.84 -13.31 -26.29
N SER A 221 -17.82 -12.51 -25.22
CA SER A 221 -16.61 -12.26 -24.43
C SER A 221 -16.64 -13.10 -23.14
N PRO A 222 -15.53 -13.78 -22.78
CA PRO A 222 -15.35 -14.49 -21.51
C PRO A 222 -15.45 -13.62 -20.24
N ILE A 223 -15.73 -12.32 -20.36
CA ILE A 223 -15.73 -11.40 -19.21
C ILE A 223 -17.11 -11.30 -18.54
N LEU A 224 -18.15 -11.90 -19.14
CA LEU A 224 -19.42 -12.18 -18.46
C LEU A 224 -19.49 -13.56 -17.79
N THR A 225 -18.36 -14.25 -17.66
CA THR A 225 -18.19 -15.56 -17.02
C THR A 225 -18.27 -15.46 -15.47
N ASN A 226 -19.29 -14.77 -14.97
CA ASN A 226 -19.50 -14.50 -13.54
C ASN A 226 -20.74 -15.20 -12.96
N VAL A 227 -20.96 -16.45 -13.37
CA VAL A 227 -21.82 -17.37 -12.61
C VAL A 227 -21.29 -17.54 -11.19
N PHE A 228 -19.96 -17.45 -10.97
CA PHE A 228 -19.42 -17.50 -9.62
C PHE A 228 -20.00 -16.44 -8.72
N LEU A 229 -20.18 -15.17 -9.14
CA LEU A 229 -20.81 -14.20 -8.24
C LEU A 229 -22.24 -14.59 -7.88
N THR A 230 -23.04 -15.00 -8.87
CA THR A 230 -24.42 -15.42 -8.64
C THR A 230 -24.54 -16.72 -7.84
N LEU A 231 -23.54 -17.61 -7.92
CA LEU A 231 -23.48 -18.83 -7.11
C LEU A 231 -22.91 -18.52 -5.73
N GLU A 232 -21.68 -18.01 -5.64
CA GLU A 232 -20.96 -17.66 -4.41
C GLU A 232 -21.80 -16.82 -3.45
N TYR A 233 -22.46 -15.77 -3.95
CA TYR A 233 -23.28 -14.88 -3.13
C TYR A 233 -24.78 -15.17 -3.20
N ASN A 234 -25.25 -16.08 -4.06
CA ASN A 234 -26.69 -16.31 -4.30
C ASN A 234 -27.47 -15.02 -4.59
N ILE A 235 -26.96 -14.18 -5.49
CA ILE A 235 -27.52 -12.86 -5.82
C ILE A 235 -28.37 -12.85 -7.08
N TYR A 236 -29.37 -11.97 -7.10
CA TYR A 236 -30.11 -11.61 -8.31
C TYR A 236 -29.74 -10.19 -8.74
N ILE A 237 -29.10 -10.07 -9.90
CA ILE A 237 -28.75 -8.77 -10.47
C ILE A 237 -29.80 -8.36 -11.49
N ASN A 238 -30.42 -7.20 -11.26
CA ASN A 238 -31.34 -6.53 -12.17
C ASN A 238 -30.64 -5.27 -12.71
N LEU A 239 -30.32 -5.27 -14.01
CA LEU A 239 -29.65 -4.12 -14.63
C LEU A 239 -30.69 -3.09 -15.08
N ILE A 240 -30.50 -1.85 -14.64
CA ILE A 240 -31.34 -0.70 -14.95
C ILE A 240 -30.53 0.25 -15.82
N TYR A 241 -31.06 0.57 -17.01
CA TYR A 241 -30.42 1.55 -17.88
C TYR A 241 -30.54 2.96 -17.30
N VAL A 242 -29.41 3.66 -17.23
CA VAL A 242 -29.35 5.11 -16.94
C VAL A 242 -28.56 5.83 -18.03
N LEU A 243 -28.81 7.13 -18.21
CA LEU A 243 -27.96 7.96 -19.06
C LEU A 243 -26.60 8.15 -18.37
N SER A 244 -25.50 8.23 -19.13
CA SER A 244 -24.14 8.42 -18.57
C SER A 244 -24.05 9.65 -17.67
N ALA A 245 -24.73 10.74 -18.02
CA ALA A 245 -24.81 11.96 -17.20
C ALA A 245 -25.49 11.76 -15.83
N CYS A 246 -26.27 10.70 -15.68
CA CYS A 246 -26.94 10.30 -14.44
C CYS A 246 -26.24 9.12 -13.74
N ASN A 247 -25.16 8.58 -14.32
CA ASN A 247 -24.40 7.48 -13.73
C ASN A 247 -23.49 8.03 -12.62
N GLU A 248 -23.86 7.78 -11.37
CA GLU A 248 -23.10 8.27 -10.23
C GLU A 248 -21.69 7.66 -10.10
N ALA A 249 -21.37 6.62 -10.88
CA ALA A 249 -20.05 5.99 -10.91
C ALA A 249 -19.08 6.61 -11.93
N ASP A 250 -19.53 7.56 -12.78
CA ASP A 250 -18.68 8.19 -13.80
C ASP A 250 -17.53 9.02 -13.20
N ALA A 251 -17.79 9.76 -12.12
CA ALA A 251 -16.72 10.50 -11.43
C ALA A 251 -15.71 9.54 -10.74
N PRO A 252 -16.15 8.53 -9.96
CA PRO A 252 -15.26 7.50 -9.42
C PRO A 252 -14.39 6.78 -10.48
N SER A 253 -14.94 6.41 -11.64
CA SER A 253 -14.21 5.66 -12.69
C SER A 253 -13.12 6.49 -13.39
N ARG A 254 -13.17 7.83 -13.24
CA ARG A 254 -12.29 8.80 -13.91
C ARG A 254 -11.36 9.55 -12.97
N THR A 255 -11.41 9.28 -11.66
CA THR A 255 -10.59 10.00 -10.69
C THR A 255 -9.15 9.51 -10.76
N LEU A 256 -8.20 10.43 -10.98
CA LEU A 256 -6.76 10.18 -10.90
C LEU A 256 -6.20 10.94 -9.70
N SER A 257 -5.69 10.23 -8.71
CA SER A 257 -5.09 10.83 -7.53
C SER A 257 -3.58 10.65 -7.52
N LYS A 258 -2.83 11.74 -7.32
CA LYS A 258 -1.37 11.65 -7.11
C LYS A 258 -1.01 10.95 -5.80
N SER A 259 -1.96 10.86 -4.86
CA SER A 259 -1.76 10.11 -3.61
C SER A 259 -1.71 8.61 -3.83
N ASP A 260 -2.22 8.10 -4.95
CA ASP A 260 -2.17 6.66 -5.29
C ASP A 260 -0.86 6.27 -5.98
N ALA A 261 0.13 7.18 -5.98
CA ALA A 261 1.44 6.88 -6.52
C ALA A 261 2.11 5.72 -5.76
N CYS A 262 2.84 4.88 -6.47
CA CYS A 262 3.58 3.78 -5.90
C CYS A 262 5.05 3.83 -6.34
N ILE A 263 5.94 3.15 -5.62
CA ILE A 263 7.30 2.93 -6.12
C ILE A 263 7.28 1.86 -7.22
N SER A 264 8.22 1.89 -8.17
CA SER A 264 8.28 0.86 -9.20
C SER A 264 8.68 -0.50 -8.60
N HIS A 265 8.30 -1.60 -9.25
CA HIS A 265 8.74 -2.94 -8.82
C HIS A 265 10.27 -3.08 -8.77
N MET A 266 11.01 -2.38 -9.63
CA MET A 266 12.48 -2.40 -9.58
C MET A 266 13.01 -1.68 -8.33
N THR A 267 12.35 -0.61 -7.91
CA THR A 267 12.67 0.09 -6.66
C THR A 267 12.24 -0.76 -5.46
N PHE A 268 11.07 -1.39 -5.49
CA PHE A 268 10.60 -2.27 -4.41
C PHE A 268 11.52 -3.48 -4.20
N LYS A 269 12.10 -4.06 -5.27
CA LYS A 269 13.15 -5.10 -5.14
C LYS A 269 14.35 -4.66 -4.30
N ARG A 270 14.70 -3.36 -4.29
CA ARG A 270 15.76 -2.84 -3.41
C ARG A 270 15.27 -2.73 -1.97
N VAL A 271 14.02 -2.34 -1.76
CA VAL A 271 13.38 -2.35 -0.42
C VAL A 271 13.41 -3.77 0.16
N GLU A 272 13.05 -4.78 -0.64
CA GLU A 272 13.15 -6.19 -0.29
C GLU A 272 14.59 -6.61 0.08
N GLN A 273 15.61 -6.13 -0.63
CA GLN A 273 17.01 -6.43 -0.32
C GLN A 273 17.47 -5.87 1.03
N PHE A 274 16.96 -4.70 1.42
CA PHE A 274 17.32 -4.11 2.71
C PHE A 274 16.57 -4.75 3.86
N PHE A 275 15.27 -4.97 3.69
CA PHE A 275 14.34 -5.15 4.81
C PHE A 275 13.27 -6.23 4.58
N GLY A 276 13.32 -6.94 3.45
CA GLY A 276 12.40 -8.03 3.17
C GLY A 276 12.74 -9.34 3.90
N PRO A 277 11.96 -10.41 3.64
CA PRO A 277 10.76 -10.41 2.80
C PRO A 277 9.60 -9.70 3.49
N HIS A 278 8.96 -8.73 2.83
CA HIS A 278 7.74 -8.11 3.37
C HIS A 278 6.53 -9.00 3.09
N THR A 279 5.55 -8.95 3.99
CA THR A 279 4.34 -9.78 3.92
C THR A 279 3.06 -8.96 3.79
N LEU A 280 3.13 -7.66 4.13
CA LEU A 280 1.99 -6.74 4.18
C LEU A 280 2.38 -5.36 3.63
N ASP A 281 1.62 -4.87 2.66
CA ASP A 281 1.65 -3.46 2.21
C ASP A 281 0.52 -2.68 2.91
N LEU A 282 0.89 -1.81 3.83
CA LEU A 282 -0.07 -1.12 4.69
C LEU A 282 -0.98 -0.14 3.93
N MET A 283 -0.59 0.33 2.74
CA MET A 283 -1.34 1.34 2.00
C MET A 283 -1.18 1.17 0.49
N ALA A 284 -2.00 0.30 -0.09
CA ALA A 284 -2.04 0.08 -1.53
C ALA A 284 -3.48 -0.02 -2.04
N LEU A 285 -3.66 0.16 -3.34
CA LEU A 285 -4.82 -0.28 -4.11
C LEU A 285 -4.55 -1.67 -4.68
N ASP A 286 -5.60 -2.39 -5.10
CA ASP A 286 -5.42 -3.71 -5.74
C ASP A 286 -4.54 -3.56 -7.00
N SER A 287 -4.64 -2.42 -7.70
CA SER A 287 -3.89 -2.13 -8.93
C SER A 287 -2.42 -1.73 -8.74
N ASN A 288 -2.01 -1.32 -7.52
CA ASN A 288 -0.65 -0.83 -7.28
C ASN A 288 0.06 -1.56 -6.13
N CYS A 289 -0.59 -2.57 -5.53
CA CYS A 289 -0.01 -3.42 -4.51
C CYS A 289 1.32 -4.02 -4.96
N MET A 290 2.30 -3.99 -4.05
CA MET A 290 3.58 -4.64 -4.28
C MET A 290 3.44 -6.16 -4.32
N THR A 291 4.37 -6.81 -5.01
CA THR A 291 4.42 -8.27 -5.11
C THR A 291 5.60 -8.82 -4.33
N GLY A 292 5.39 -9.94 -3.66
CA GLY A 292 6.43 -10.70 -2.97
C GLY A 292 7.40 -11.37 -3.94
N LEU A 293 8.42 -12.03 -3.39
CA LEU A 293 9.46 -12.72 -4.17
C LEU A 293 8.93 -13.88 -5.02
N ASP A 294 7.78 -14.44 -4.65
CA ASP A 294 7.05 -15.48 -5.39
C ASP A 294 6.21 -14.93 -6.56
N GLY A 295 6.12 -13.60 -6.69
CA GLY A 295 5.31 -12.91 -7.69
C GLY A 295 3.85 -12.71 -7.28
N SER A 296 3.44 -13.19 -6.10
CA SER A 296 2.09 -12.96 -5.58
C SER A 296 1.96 -11.54 -5.02
N PRO A 297 0.80 -10.88 -5.14
CA PRO A 297 0.54 -9.65 -4.42
C PRO A 297 0.71 -9.85 -2.91
N LEU A 298 1.30 -8.87 -2.22
CA LEU A 298 1.32 -8.86 -0.76
C LEU A 298 -0.11 -8.75 -0.22
N LYS A 299 -0.31 -9.17 1.04
CA LYS A 299 -1.50 -8.71 1.76
C LYS A 299 -1.50 -7.20 1.76
N HIS A 300 -2.66 -6.56 1.65
CA HIS A 300 -2.68 -5.11 1.63
C HIS A 300 -3.98 -4.49 2.14
N TYR A 301 -3.83 -3.25 2.61
CA TYR A 301 -4.97 -2.44 3.03
C TYR A 301 -5.24 -1.29 2.07
N THR A 302 -6.52 -1.12 1.77
CA THR A 302 -7.04 -0.16 0.80
C THR A 302 -7.92 0.87 1.50
N PRO A 303 -8.10 2.08 0.94
CA PRO A 303 -8.96 3.10 1.55
C PRO A 303 -10.46 2.74 1.53
N PHE A 304 -10.88 1.77 0.71
CA PHE A 304 -12.27 1.33 0.55
C PHE A 304 -12.33 -0.17 0.22
N GLU A 305 -13.50 -0.80 0.34
CA GLU A 305 -13.68 -2.27 0.20
C GLU A 305 -13.50 -2.76 -1.24
N THR A 306 -12.26 -2.95 -1.66
CA THR A 306 -11.92 -3.59 -2.95
C THR A 306 -11.85 -5.12 -2.82
N PRO A 307 -11.96 -5.84 -3.96
CA PRO A 307 -11.96 -7.30 -3.96
C PRO A 307 -10.73 -7.99 -3.39
N LEU A 308 -9.53 -7.44 -3.58
CA LEU A 308 -8.27 -8.07 -3.15
C LEU A 308 -7.75 -7.53 -1.82
N SER A 309 -8.45 -6.56 -1.22
CA SER A 309 -8.09 -5.99 0.07
C SER A 309 -8.30 -6.97 1.24
N ASP A 310 -7.26 -7.10 2.05
CA ASP A 310 -7.28 -7.82 3.33
C ASP A 310 -7.86 -6.97 4.48
N GLY A 311 -7.99 -5.66 4.28
CA GLY A 311 -8.50 -4.74 5.29
C GLY A 311 -8.70 -3.33 4.76
N VAL A 312 -9.72 -2.64 5.27
CA VAL A 312 -10.07 -1.28 4.81
C VAL A 312 -9.63 -0.26 5.82
N ASN A 313 -8.99 0.81 5.34
CA ASN A 313 -8.42 1.88 6.13
C ASN A 313 -7.42 1.33 7.17
N VAL A 314 -6.13 1.47 6.87
CA VAL A 314 -5.04 1.04 7.76
C VAL A 314 -5.20 1.52 9.21
N PHE A 315 -5.78 2.70 9.45
CA PHE A 315 -6.00 3.24 10.80
C PHE A 315 -7.12 2.53 11.58
N ALA A 316 -7.87 1.65 10.93
CA ALA A 316 -8.87 0.79 11.54
C ALA A 316 -8.38 -0.67 11.71
N GLN A 317 -7.12 -0.95 11.38
CA GLN A 317 -6.54 -2.29 11.43
C GLN A 317 -5.63 -2.47 12.66
N ILE A 318 -5.57 -3.70 13.17
CA ILE A 318 -4.54 -4.14 14.13
C ILE A 318 -3.51 -4.92 13.32
N ILE A 319 -2.28 -4.42 13.29
CA ILE A 319 -1.18 -5.09 12.59
C ILE A 319 -0.60 -6.12 13.55
N THR A 320 -0.47 -7.36 13.08
CA THR A 320 0.01 -8.47 13.91
C THR A 320 1.53 -8.56 13.88
N ASP A 321 2.12 -9.03 14.98
CA ASP A 321 3.59 -9.09 15.16
C ASP A 321 4.29 -10.10 14.24
N ASP A 322 3.55 -11.02 13.61
CA ASP A 322 4.07 -11.99 12.65
C ASP A 322 4.23 -11.43 11.23
N GLU A 323 3.71 -10.23 10.97
CA GLU A 323 3.86 -9.55 9.69
C GLU A 323 5.17 -8.74 9.66
N ASN A 324 5.80 -8.64 8.48
CA ASN A 324 6.86 -7.69 8.19
C ASN A 324 6.28 -6.57 7.29
N PRO A 325 5.67 -5.51 7.88
CA PRO A 325 4.93 -4.54 7.12
C PRO A 325 5.83 -3.53 6.41
N TYR A 326 5.39 -3.14 5.22
CA TYR A 326 5.94 -2.08 4.40
C TYR A 326 4.90 -0.98 4.18
N VAL A 327 5.33 0.27 4.05
CA VAL A 327 4.45 1.37 3.67
C VAL A 327 5.16 2.44 2.84
N PHE A 328 4.52 2.82 1.72
CA PHE A 328 4.79 4.07 1.00
C PHE A 328 3.54 4.95 1.06
N PRO A 329 3.36 5.73 2.13
CA PRO A 329 2.10 6.40 2.37
C PRO A 329 1.96 7.66 1.50
N PRO A 330 0.72 8.10 1.19
CA PRO A 330 0.48 9.47 0.75
C PRO A 330 1.15 10.45 1.70
N PHE A 331 1.86 11.46 1.17
CA PHE A 331 2.79 12.25 1.98
C PHE A 331 2.11 13.02 3.12
N ASN A 332 0.84 13.39 2.94
CA ASN A 332 0.02 14.02 3.97
C ASN A 332 -0.35 13.08 5.13
N LEU A 333 -0.25 11.76 4.92
CA LEU A 333 -0.56 10.73 5.91
C LEU A 333 0.68 10.16 6.62
N ILE A 334 1.90 10.55 6.22
CA ILE A 334 3.15 10.17 6.91
C ILE A 334 3.03 10.41 8.43
N PRO A 335 2.60 11.59 8.94
CA PRO A 335 2.49 11.82 10.39
C PRO A 335 1.57 10.81 11.08
N SER A 336 0.40 10.53 10.49
CA SER A 336 -0.60 9.63 11.05
C SER A 336 -0.10 8.18 11.07
N ILE A 337 0.60 7.75 10.01
CA ILE A 337 1.21 6.41 9.96
C ILE A 337 2.29 6.25 11.02
N LEU A 338 3.16 7.24 11.21
CA LEU A 338 4.16 7.18 12.28
C LEU A 338 3.52 7.17 13.68
N ASN A 339 2.35 7.79 13.86
CA ASN A 339 1.58 7.69 15.10
C ASN A 339 1.02 6.28 15.29
N LEU A 340 0.37 5.72 14.28
CA LEU A 340 -0.16 4.36 14.31
C LEU A 340 0.91 3.33 14.66
N LEU A 341 2.07 3.41 14.00
CA LEU A 341 3.18 2.49 14.23
C LEU A 341 3.76 2.63 15.65
N GLU A 342 3.86 3.84 16.21
CA GLU A 342 4.26 4.03 17.61
C GLU A 342 3.21 3.49 18.58
N GLU A 343 1.92 3.79 18.34
CA GLU A 343 0.81 3.39 19.21
C GLU A 343 0.66 1.87 19.29
N GLN A 344 0.79 1.18 18.15
CA GLN A 344 0.74 -0.29 18.09
C GLN A 344 2.10 -0.95 18.36
N SER A 345 3.18 -0.17 18.53
CA SER A 345 4.56 -0.67 18.73
C SER A 345 5.02 -1.63 17.62
N ILE A 346 4.73 -1.27 16.36
CA ILE A 346 4.98 -2.12 15.19
C ILE A 346 6.25 -1.70 14.48
N ASP A 347 7.12 -2.69 14.24
CA ASP A 347 8.28 -2.55 13.37
C ASP A 347 7.83 -2.50 11.90
N CYS A 348 8.25 -1.47 11.16
CA CYS A 348 7.78 -1.27 9.80
C CYS A 348 8.87 -0.67 8.90
N THR A 349 8.88 -1.08 7.64
CA THR A 349 9.67 -0.44 6.59
C THR A 349 8.90 0.73 5.99
N VAL A 350 9.38 1.94 6.23
CA VAL A 350 8.74 3.17 5.78
C VAL A 350 9.56 3.80 4.66
N VAL A 351 8.95 3.99 3.49
CA VAL A 351 9.55 4.76 2.40
C VAL A 351 9.08 6.20 2.46
N VAL A 352 10.01 7.14 2.60
CA VAL A 352 9.71 8.56 2.75
C VAL A 352 10.57 9.45 1.86
N PRO A 353 10.02 10.59 1.41
CA PRO A 353 10.79 11.60 0.70
C PRO A 353 11.65 12.45 1.65
N ALA A 354 12.85 12.82 1.22
CA ALA A 354 13.66 13.86 1.86
C ALA A 354 13.19 15.25 1.40
N LEU A 355 12.20 15.81 2.10
CA LEU A 355 11.61 17.12 1.80
C LEU A 355 12.42 18.29 2.39
N SER A 356 12.40 19.43 1.69
CA SER A 356 12.92 20.72 2.17
C SER A 356 11.83 21.79 2.02
N PRO A 357 11.49 22.56 3.07
CA PRO A 357 12.05 22.50 4.43
C PRO A 357 11.72 21.17 5.14
N ILE A 358 12.50 20.86 6.19
CA ILE A 358 12.35 19.61 6.95
C ILE A 358 10.93 19.55 7.55
N PRO A 359 10.12 18.51 7.25
CA PRO A 359 8.76 18.39 7.77
C PRO A 359 8.71 18.16 9.27
N ALA A 360 7.63 18.60 9.91
CA ALA A 360 7.42 18.44 11.35
C ALA A 360 7.36 16.98 11.84
N TRP A 361 7.05 16.03 10.95
CA TRP A 361 7.04 14.59 11.26
C TRP A 361 8.44 13.96 11.25
N PHE A 362 9.44 14.61 10.64
CA PHE A 362 10.78 14.04 10.49
C PHE A 362 11.48 13.74 11.82
N PRO A 363 11.43 14.60 12.86
CA PRO A 363 12.01 14.28 14.17
C PRO A 363 11.47 12.99 14.80
N LYS A 364 10.22 12.62 14.52
CA LYS A 364 9.62 11.37 15.02
C LYS A 364 10.17 10.16 14.27
N LEU A 365 10.18 10.20 12.94
CA LEU A 365 10.83 9.17 12.11
C LEU A 365 12.29 8.99 12.53
N ALA A 366 13.00 10.11 12.74
CA ALA A 366 14.38 10.16 13.19
C ALA A 366 14.60 9.40 14.50
N ARG A 367 13.76 9.68 15.50
CA ARG A 367 13.82 9.08 16.84
C ARG A 367 13.70 7.56 16.82
N PHE A 368 12.88 7.02 15.92
CA PHE A 368 12.55 5.60 15.85
C PHE A 368 13.21 4.87 14.68
N CYS A 369 14.14 5.51 13.98
CA CYS A 369 14.89 4.87 12.91
C CYS A 369 15.94 3.91 13.50
N HIS A 370 15.79 2.62 13.20
CA HIS A 370 16.81 1.62 13.46
C HIS A 370 17.90 1.65 12.38
N GLU A 371 17.49 1.68 11.12
CA GLU A 371 18.37 1.63 9.95
C GLU A 371 17.73 2.40 8.79
N ALA A 372 18.52 3.06 7.95
CA ALA A 372 18.03 3.80 6.80
C ALA A 372 18.99 3.72 5.62
N HIS A 373 18.42 3.58 4.41
CA HIS A 373 19.16 3.51 3.16
C HIS A 373 18.60 4.50 2.14
N LEU A 374 19.49 5.10 1.35
CA LEU A 374 19.08 5.91 0.21
C LEU A 374 18.58 4.99 -0.91
N LEU A 375 17.29 5.10 -1.22
CA LEU A 375 16.63 4.24 -2.20
C LEU A 375 16.81 4.77 -3.63
N ALA A 376 16.74 6.10 -3.79
CA ALA A 376 16.94 6.80 -5.06
C ALA A 376 17.32 8.28 -4.88
N TYR A 377 18.01 8.84 -5.86
CA TYR A 377 18.45 10.23 -5.88
C TYR A 377 17.42 11.15 -6.55
N LYS A 378 17.42 12.42 -6.14
CA LYS A 378 16.75 13.49 -6.88
C LYS A 378 17.18 13.47 -8.35
N GLY A 379 16.21 13.48 -9.26
CA GLY A 379 16.39 13.40 -10.70
C GLY A 379 16.27 11.99 -11.27
N ASP A 380 16.33 10.94 -10.43
CA ASP A 380 16.15 9.57 -10.90
C ASP A 380 14.75 9.38 -11.50
N LYS A 381 14.70 8.76 -12.67
CA LYS A 381 13.46 8.45 -13.38
C LYS A 381 13.03 7.02 -13.08
N SER A 382 11.76 6.72 -13.31
CA SER A 382 11.21 5.36 -13.12
C SER A 382 11.25 4.82 -11.68
N VAL A 383 11.39 5.71 -10.70
CA VAL A 383 11.34 5.34 -9.28
C VAL A 383 9.92 5.38 -8.75
N LEU A 384 9.21 6.50 -8.95
CA LEU A 384 7.79 6.63 -8.61
C LEU A 384 6.95 6.51 -9.87
N LEU A 385 5.84 5.81 -9.75
CA LEU A 385 4.82 5.65 -10.77
C LEU A 385 3.53 6.33 -10.30
N TYR A 386 2.96 7.17 -11.15
CA TYR A 386 1.71 7.87 -10.90
C TYR A 386 0.61 7.27 -11.78
N PRO A 387 -0.63 7.20 -11.28
CA PRO A 387 -1.74 6.77 -12.11
C PRO A 387 -1.94 7.77 -13.27
N SER A 388 -2.24 7.23 -14.45
CA SER A 388 -2.49 8.02 -15.66
C SER A 388 -3.55 7.34 -16.52
N LYS A 389 -3.99 8.02 -17.58
CA LYS A 389 -4.92 7.46 -18.58
C LYS A 389 -4.39 6.23 -19.35
N SER A 390 -3.12 5.85 -19.13
CA SER A 390 -2.45 4.73 -19.79
C SER A 390 -1.79 3.78 -18.78
N GLY A 391 -2.36 3.69 -17.58
CA GLY A 391 -1.82 2.96 -16.44
C GLY A 391 -0.81 3.77 -15.63
N PHE A 392 -0.10 3.09 -14.72
CA PHE A 392 0.94 3.70 -13.89
C PHE A 392 2.17 4.09 -14.73
N LYS A 393 2.53 5.37 -14.70
CA LYS A 393 3.64 5.93 -15.49
C LYS A 393 4.64 6.68 -14.62
N PRO A 394 5.94 6.62 -14.95
CA PRO A 394 6.93 7.39 -14.24
C PRO A 394 6.80 8.89 -14.53
N ASP A 395 7.17 9.73 -13.57
CA ASP A 395 7.29 11.17 -13.80
C ASP A 395 8.38 11.44 -14.86
N LYS A 396 8.05 12.30 -15.83
CA LYS A 396 8.98 12.71 -16.90
C LYS A 396 10.18 13.48 -16.34
N LEU A 397 9.96 14.25 -15.27
CA LEU A 397 10.97 15.10 -14.65
C LEU A 397 11.87 14.35 -13.66
N GLY A 398 11.55 13.09 -13.36
CA GLY A 398 12.21 12.31 -12.32
C GLY A 398 11.86 12.81 -10.92
N LEU A 399 12.55 12.26 -9.92
CA LEU A 399 12.28 12.57 -8.52
C LEU A 399 12.64 14.04 -8.15
N PRO A 400 11.74 14.91 -7.64
CA PRO A 400 12.13 16.22 -7.10
C PRO A 400 13.00 16.21 -5.82
N TRP A 401 13.18 15.06 -5.18
CA TRP A 401 13.84 14.82 -3.90
C TRP A 401 14.50 13.44 -3.82
N ASN A 402 15.41 13.26 -2.87
CA ASN A 402 15.92 11.94 -2.54
C ASN A 402 14.81 11.11 -1.88
N LEU A 403 14.77 9.82 -2.19
CA LEU A 403 13.84 8.87 -1.60
C LEU A 403 14.60 7.94 -0.66
N TRP A 404 14.12 7.80 0.57
CA TRP A 404 14.75 6.97 1.60
C TRP A 404 13.83 5.82 2.00
N VAL A 405 14.45 4.71 2.34
CA VAL A 405 13.79 3.59 3.03
C VAL A 405 14.34 3.52 4.44
N VAL A 406 13.44 3.45 5.42
CA VAL A 406 13.76 3.51 6.85
C VAL A 406 13.10 2.34 7.56
N ARG A 407 13.87 1.60 8.35
CA ARG A 407 13.33 0.67 9.33
C ARG A 407 12.91 1.46 10.57
N PHE A 408 11.62 1.60 10.77
CA PHE A 408 11.00 2.24 11.92
C PHE A 408 10.75 1.18 13.00
N THR A 409 11.34 1.37 14.18
CA THR A 409 11.29 0.43 15.31
C THR A 409 10.98 1.21 16.60
N PRO A 410 9.71 1.21 17.06
CA PRO A 410 9.32 1.83 18.33
C PRO A 410 10.00 1.17 19.54
N GLN A 411 11.17 1.65 19.96
CA GLN A 411 11.83 1.14 21.17
C GLN A 411 11.26 1.73 22.47
N PRO A 412 11.24 0.97 23.59
CA PRO A 412 11.10 1.55 24.92
C PRO A 412 12.27 2.52 25.20
N LYS A 413 11.92 3.72 25.72
CA LYS A 413 12.79 4.89 25.97
C LYS A 413 14.26 4.52 26.28
N GLY A 414 15.20 4.82 25.38
CA GLY A 414 16.63 4.63 25.69
C GLY A 414 17.68 5.10 24.67
N ASN A 415 17.44 4.98 23.36
CA ASN A 415 18.45 5.33 22.35
C ASN A 415 17.87 6.29 21.31
N VAL A 416 18.23 7.57 21.41
CA VAL A 416 17.88 8.59 20.42
C VAL A 416 18.98 8.62 19.35
N ALA A 417 18.77 7.92 18.23
CA ALA A 417 19.57 8.15 17.04
C ALA A 417 19.16 9.47 16.41
N ASN A 418 20.00 10.50 16.49
CA ASN A 418 19.72 11.80 15.86
C ASN A 418 20.04 11.72 14.35
N LEU A 419 19.00 11.58 13.54
CA LEU A 419 19.00 11.37 12.08
C LEU A 419 19.58 12.53 11.24
N LYS A 420 20.20 13.55 11.85
CA LYS A 420 20.84 14.66 11.11
C LYS A 420 22.07 14.22 10.29
N LEU A 421 22.58 13.01 10.52
CA LEU A 421 23.70 12.43 9.77
C LEU A 421 23.33 11.88 8.39
N PHE A 422 22.05 11.62 8.10
CA PHE A 422 21.63 10.88 6.91
C PHE A 422 21.44 11.73 5.65
N VAL A 423 21.64 13.05 5.68
CA VAL A 423 21.56 13.87 4.47
C VAL A 423 22.86 13.83 3.64
N CYS A 424 23.93 13.24 4.19
CA CYS A 424 25.21 13.13 3.51
C CYS A 424 25.41 11.70 2.98
N PRO A 425 25.63 11.49 1.66
CA PRO A 425 25.94 10.16 1.14
C PRO A 425 27.15 9.55 1.87
N PRO A 426 27.20 8.22 2.06
CA PRO A 426 28.38 7.57 2.63
C PRO A 426 29.62 7.97 1.81
N SER A 427 30.66 8.46 2.49
CA SER A 427 31.89 9.04 1.89
C SER A 427 31.82 10.52 1.49
N SER A 428 30.93 11.30 2.09
CA SER A 428 30.92 12.76 1.91
C SER A 428 32.12 13.39 2.61
N HIS A 429 32.92 14.13 1.84
CA HIS A 429 34.03 14.92 2.36
C HIS A 429 33.60 16.38 2.55
N PHE A 430 33.77 16.92 3.74
CA PHE A 430 33.55 18.34 4.03
C PHE A 430 34.86 19.03 4.40
N PRO A 431 35.21 20.17 3.77
CA PRO A 431 36.35 20.97 4.21
C PRO A 431 36.25 21.36 5.70
N PHE A 432 35.04 21.73 6.14
CA PHE A 432 34.75 22.13 7.52
C PHE A 432 33.57 21.35 8.08
N VAL A 433 33.75 20.78 9.28
CA VAL A 433 32.66 20.29 10.12
C VAL A 433 32.68 21.08 11.42
N VAL A 434 31.54 21.63 11.82
CA VAL A 434 31.39 22.28 13.12
C VAL A 434 30.33 21.51 13.91
N ILE A 435 30.68 21.10 15.12
CA ILE A 435 29.76 20.45 16.06
C ILE A 435 29.67 21.26 17.35
N GLY A 436 28.45 21.50 17.83
CA GLY A 436 28.23 22.24 19.07
C GLY A 436 26.78 22.60 19.29
N ASP A 437 26.53 23.46 20.26
CA ASP A 437 25.18 23.83 20.68
C ASP A 437 24.41 24.65 19.61
N SER A 438 23.31 25.30 20.02
CA SER A 438 22.47 26.09 19.13
C SER A 438 23.23 27.19 18.37
N ILE A 439 24.36 27.66 18.88
CA ILE A 439 25.17 28.73 18.26
C ILE A 439 25.78 28.26 16.93
N VAL A 440 26.09 26.97 16.80
CA VAL A 440 26.66 26.42 15.55
C VAL A 440 25.65 26.46 14.40
N SER A 441 24.36 26.46 14.69
CA SER A 441 23.32 26.46 13.64
C SER A 441 23.33 27.73 12.77
N SER A 442 23.69 28.88 13.35
CA SER A 442 23.76 30.17 12.63
C SER A 442 24.96 30.28 11.69
N LEU A 443 25.92 29.35 11.77
CA LEU A 443 27.12 29.38 10.93
C LEU A 443 26.86 29.02 9.46
N ARG A 444 25.73 28.38 9.17
CA ARG A 444 25.37 27.89 7.83
C ARG A 444 25.29 29.01 6.78
N GLU A 445 24.95 30.22 7.20
CA GLU A 445 24.79 31.38 6.31
C GLU A 445 26.13 31.97 5.83
N PHE A 446 27.24 31.61 6.49
CA PHE A 446 28.55 32.21 6.24
C PHE A 446 29.45 31.40 5.31
N VAL A 447 29.01 30.22 4.88
CA VAL A 447 29.79 29.32 4.02
C VAL A 447 28.94 28.84 2.83
N LYS A 448 29.56 28.74 1.64
CA LYS A 448 28.91 28.18 0.45
C LYS A 448 28.38 26.77 0.73
N GLU A 449 27.19 26.49 0.19
CA GLU A 449 26.53 25.18 0.30
C GLU A 449 27.48 24.04 -0.12
N GLY A 450 27.55 22.99 0.71
CA GLY A 450 28.44 21.84 0.51
C GLY A 450 29.87 21.98 1.07
N LYS A 451 30.28 23.14 1.62
CA LYS A 451 31.61 23.30 2.23
C LYS A 451 31.65 23.24 3.76
N LEU A 452 30.51 23.40 4.42
CA LEU A 452 30.37 23.38 5.87
C LEU A 452 29.24 22.44 6.29
N LEU A 453 29.53 21.53 7.21
CA LEU A 453 28.53 20.70 7.88
C LEU A 453 28.39 21.14 9.35
N CYS A 454 27.19 21.61 9.72
CA CYS A 454 26.87 22.01 11.10
C CYS A 454 26.06 20.92 11.81
N ILE A 455 26.62 20.34 12.86
CA ILE A 455 26.05 19.24 13.64
C ILE A 455 25.67 19.74 15.04
N PRO A 456 24.44 19.49 15.50
CA PRO A 456 24.07 19.89 16.86
C PRO A 456 24.73 18.98 17.90
N GLY A 457 25.04 19.54 19.05
CA GLY A 457 25.53 18.85 20.23
C GLY A 457 25.33 19.76 21.43
N ALA A 458 24.19 19.61 22.11
CA ALA A 458 23.84 20.49 23.22
C ALA A 458 24.77 20.28 24.42
N LYS A 459 25.18 19.03 24.67
CA LYS A 459 26.12 18.64 25.71
C LYS A 459 27.33 17.89 25.15
N ILE A 460 28.43 17.82 25.90
CA ILE A 460 29.63 17.06 25.54
C ILE A 460 29.30 15.58 25.26
N SER A 461 28.35 14.98 25.99
CA SER A 461 27.88 13.61 25.72
C SER A 461 27.26 13.45 24.32
N ASP A 462 26.52 14.46 23.88
CA ASP A 462 25.86 14.48 22.57
C ASP A 462 26.90 14.64 21.47
N ILE A 463 27.89 15.51 21.70
CA ILE A 463 29.03 15.72 20.81
C ILE A 463 29.80 14.41 20.63
N ILE A 464 30.15 13.72 21.72
CA ILE A 464 30.82 12.41 21.70
C ILE A 464 30.04 11.38 20.88
N HIS A 465 28.75 11.26 21.14
CA HIS A 465 27.89 10.31 20.43
C HIS A 465 27.86 10.60 18.93
N ASN A 466 27.62 11.86 18.56
CA ASN A 466 27.53 12.29 17.17
C ASN A 466 28.86 12.09 16.41
N LEU A 467 30.00 12.35 17.06
CA LEU A 467 31.32 12.10 16.46
C LEU A 467 31.56 10.61 16.16
N ARG A 468 31.17 9.70 17.07
CA ARG A 468 31.30 8.24 16.85
C ARG A 468 30.41 7.73 15.72
N CYS A 469 29.20 8.29 15.59
CA CYS A 469 28.28 7.94 14.52
C CYS A 469 28.78 8.51 13.19
N MET A 470 29.25 9.76 13.20
CA MET A 470 29.72 10.46 12.01
C MET A 470 31.00 9.88 11.42
N SER A 471 31.96 9.47 12.26
CA SER A 471 33.27 9.00 11.79
C SER A 471 33.20 7.77 10.88
N LYS A 472 32.04 7.11 10.81
CA LYS A 472 31.77 5.99 9.92
C LYS A 472 31.41 6.40 8.48
N PHE A 473 30.97 7.65 8.28
CA PHE A 473 30.32 8.09 7.04
C PHE A 473 30.87 9.40 6.47
N ILE A 474 31.53 10.23 7.29
CA ILE A 474 31.95 11.59 6.93
C ILE A 474 33.44 11.78 7.22
N THR A 475 34.16 12.38 6.28
CA THR A 475 35.55 12.83 6.47
C THR A 475 35.63 14.35 6.39
N CYS A 476 36.61 14.94 7.06
CA CYS A 476 36.83 16.38 6.99
C CYS A 476 38.28 16.80 7.21
N ASN A 477 38.65 17.95 6.66
CA ASN A 477 39.97 18.55 6.88
C ASN A 477 40.06 19.21 8.25
N ILE A 478 39.00 19.96 8.61
CA ILE A 478 38.94 20.71 9.86
C ILE A 478 37.64 20.36 10.60
N LEU A 479 37.78 19.89 11.84
CA LEU A 479 36.67 19.65 12.76
C LEU A 479 36.75 20.65 13.90
N ILE A 480 35.75 21.54 13.96
CA ILE A 480 35.58 22.54 15.00
C ILE A 480 34.59 22.00 16.02
N VAL A 481 35.00 21.97 17.29
CA VAL A 481 34.14 21.62 18.41
C VAL A 481 33.86 22.85 19.25
N HIS A 482 32.59 23.20 19.37
CA HIS A 482 32.11 24.25 20.27
C HIS A 482 31.33 23.61 21.41
N VAL A 483 31.80 23.80 22.64
CA VAL A 483 31.10 23.34 23.85
C VAL A 483 30.36 24.53 24.44
N GLY A 484 29.04 24.44 24.51
CA GLY A 484 28.20 25.46 25.14
C GLY A 484 28.21 25.40 26.66
N ILE A 485 27.40 26.22 27.30
CA ILE A 485 27.30 26.29 28.77
C ILE A 485 26.46 25.15 29.40
N ASN A 486 25.81 24.30 28.60
CA ASN A 486 24.81 23.35 29.09
C ASN A 486 25.34 22.33 30.11
N ASP A 487 26.62 21.96 30.03
CA ASP A 487 27.27 21.04 30.97
C ASP A 487 27.72 21.72 32.28
N ILE A 488 27.64 23.06 32.34
CA ILE A 488 28.09 23.87 33.49
C ILE A 488 27.02 24.82 34.03
N ASN A 489 25.78 24.79 33.52
CA ASN A 489 24.68 25.72 33.87
C ASN A 489 23.66 25.14 34.88
N LYS A 490 23.99 24.11 35.66
CA LYS A 490 23.05 23.51 36.65
C LYS A 490 23.30 24.02 38.08
N PRO A 491 22.28 24.01 38.97
CA PRO A 491 22.37 24.54 40.34
C PRO A 491 22.96 23.59 41.41
N LEU A 492 23.43 22.39 41.06
CA LEU A 492 24.04 21.44 42.02
C LEU A 492 25.53 21.76 42.29
N ASN A 493 26.08 21.28 43.42
CA ASN A 493 27.47 21.45 43.88
C ASN A 493 28.50 21.75 42.77
N GLU A 494 28.95 23.01 42.70
CA GLU A 494 29.70 23.60 41.58
C GLU A 494 30.97 22.82 41.24
N PHE A 495 31.70 22.31 42.24
CA PHE A 495 32.92 21.54 42.07
C PHE A 495 32.70 20.18 41.41
N HIS A 496 31.59 19.50 41.75
CA HIS A 496 31.28 18.19 41.18
C HIS A 496 30.95 18.29 39.68
N GLN A 497 30.18 19.32 39.29
CA GLN A 497 29.83 19.54 37.88
C GLN A 497 31.04 19.85 37.01
N LEU A 498 31.92 20.73 37.51
CA LEU A 498 33.13 21.08 36.80
C LEU A 498 34.04 19.85 36.60
N THR A 499 34.15 19.00 37.64
CA THR A 499 34.88 17.74 37.56
C THR A 499 34.28 16.78 36.52
N VAL A 500 32.96 16.67 36.46
CA VAL A 500 32.26 15.84 35.46
C VAL A 500 32.48 16.39 34.05
N CYS A 501 32.35 17.71 33.86
CA CYS A 501 32.58 18.37 32.58
C CYS A 501 34.02 18.13 32.07
N ILE A 502 35.02 18.30 32.94
CA ILE A 502 36.44 18.02 32.64
C ILE A 502 36.64 16.55 32.25
N LYS A 503 36.05 15.60 32.98
CA LYS A 503 36.12 14.17 32.61
C LYS A 503 35.48 13.89 31.25
N SER A 504 34.34 14.52 30.96
CA SER A 504 33.67 14.39 29.66
C SER A 504 34.50 14.99 28.52
N LEU A 505 35.20 16.11 28.74
CA LEU A 505 36.16 16.69 27.79
C LEU A 505 37.30 15.71 27.48
N MET A 506 37.85 15.04 28.49
CA MET A 506 38.86 14.00 28.27
C MET A 506 38.32 12.82 27.45
N GLY A 507 37.07 12.41 27.70
CA GLY A 507 36.38 11.39 26.91
C GLY A 507 36.18 11.82 25.45
N LEU A 508 35.86 13.09 25.22
CA LEU A 508 35.73 13.68 23.89
C LEU A 508 37.06 13.65 23.12
N ILE A 509 38.15 14.07 23.75
CA ILE A 509 39.50 14.04 23.16
C ILE A 509 39.87 12.62 22.73
N SER A 510 39.59 11.62 23.58
CA SER A 510 39.87 10.22 23.25
C SER A 510 39.13 9.74 21.99
N VAL A 511 37.92 10.24 21.76
CA VAL A 511 37.10 9.92 20.58
C VAL A 511 37.64 10.65 19.35
N LEU A 512 38.00 11.92 19.45
CA LEU A 512 38.58 12.69 18.34
C LEU A 512 39.85 12.01 17.80
N ILE A 513 40.79 11.70 18.69
CA ILE A 513 42.06 11.03 18.33
C ILE A 513 41.81 9.65 17.70
N ARG A 514 40.84 8.89 18.22
CA ARG A 514 40.55 7.53 17.74
C ARG A 514 39.83 7.54 16.39
N CYS A 515 38.90 8.46 16.18
CA CYS A 515 37.96 8.45 15.07
C CYS A 515 38.41 9.28 13.86
N PHE A 516 39.30 10.26 14.02
CA PHE A 516 39.63 11.24 12.98
C PHE A 516 41.15 11.47 12.85
N LYS A 517 41.89 10.46 12.35
CA LYS A 517 43.36 10.44 12.36
C LYS A 517 44.07 11.53 11.53
N GLU A 518 43.42 12.06 10.49
CA GLU A 518 43.98 13.02 9.53
C GLU A 518 43.25 14.37 9.54
N THR A 519 42.50 14.65 10.61
CA THR A 519 41.68 15.86 10.74
C THR A 519 42.35 16.86 11.66
N THR A 520 42.38 18.13 11.27
CA THR A 520 42.77 19.23 12.14
C THR A 520 41.64 19.54 13.10
N PHE A 521 41.91 19.47 14.40
CA PHE A 521 40.93 19.78 15.44
C PHE A 521 41.06 21.22 15.92
N ILE A 522 39.92 21.89 16.06
CA ILE A 522 39.84 23.23 16.63
C ILE A 522 38.81 23.22 17.75
N PHE A 523 39.20 23.59 18.96
CA PHE A 523 38.27 23.90 20.03
C PHE A 523 37.95 25.39 20.02
N SER A 524 36.67 25.72 20.01
CA SER A 524 36.18 27.07 20.21
C SER A 524 35.99 27.30 21.71
N GLU A 525 36.55 28.39 22.24
CA GLU A 525 36.30 28.79 23.63
C GLU A 525 34.80 28.95 23.88
N ILE A 526 34.36 28.57 25.09
CA ILE A 526 33.00 28.83 25.54
C ILE A 526 32.79 30.34 25.55
N LEU A 527 31.73 30.80 24.88
CA LEU A 527 31.39 32.22 24.82
C LEU A 527 30.95 32.72 26.20
N TYR A 528 31.36 33.95 26.53
CA TYR A 528 31.06 34.56 27.82
C TYR A 528 29.58 34.93 27.94
N THR A 529 29.01 34.69 29.13
CA THR A 529 27.65 35.10 29.49
C THR A 529 27.68 36.27 30.46
N GLU A 530 26.55 36.97 30.61
CA GLU A 530 26.41 38.05 31.59
C GLU A 530 26.36 37.59 33.06
N LYS A 531 26.18 36.29 33.31
CA LYS A 531 26.12 35.71 34.66
C LYS A 531 27.52 35.45 35.20
N LYS A 532 27.95 36.20 36.23
CA LYS A 532 29.30 36.13 36.83
C LYS A 532 29.69 34.72 37.29
N ASP A 533 28.73 34.01 37.86
CA ASP A 533 28.81 32.63 38.36
C ASP A 533 28.97 31.59 37.23
N ILE A 534 28.45 31.84 36.04
CA ILE A 534 28.72 31.00 34.85
C ILE A 534 30.07 31.37 34.25
N ARG A 535 30.41 32.67 34.23
CA ARG A 535 31.68 33.17 33.68
C ARG A 535 32.90 32.54 34.34
N ALA A 536 32.94 32.49 35.67
CA ALA A 536 34.04 31.84 36.39
C ALA A 536 34.19 30.34 36.03
N ARG A 537 33.07 29.65 35.78
CA ARG A 537 33.10 28.24 35.33
C ARG A 537 33.57 28.11 33.88
N CYS A 538 33.17 29.03 33.00
CA CYS A 538 33.69 29.10 31.64
C CYS A 538 35.19 29.33 31.63
N ASP A 539 35.70 30.22 32.48
CA ASP A 539 37.14 30.51 32.61
C ASP A 539 37.92 29.23 32.93
N VAL A 540 37.48 28.47 33.93
CA VAL A 540 38.15 27.21 34.30
C VAL A 540 38.09 26.17 33.18
N VAL A 541 36.96 26.02 32.49
CA VAL A 541 36.86 25.07 31.37
C VAL A 541 37.72 25.51 30.18
N ASN A 542 37.71 26.80 29.84
CA ASN A 542 38.54 27.35 28.76
C ASN A 542 40.03 27.19 29.09
N GLU A 543 40.48 27.55 30.29
CA GLU A 543 41.86 27.31 30.74
C GLU A 543 42.24 25.84 30.66
N HIS A 544 41.33 24.93 31.04
CA HIS A 544 41.59 23.51 30.91
C HIS A 544 41.76 23.07 29.45
N VAL A 545 40.87 23.52 28.55
CA VAL A 545 40.96 23.25 27.10
C VAL A 545 42.25 23.82 26.50
N LEU A 546 42.69 25.01 26.95
CA LEU A 546 43.97 25.61 26.57
C LEU A 546 45.15 24.77 27.06
N SER A 547 45.18 24.39 28.34
CA SER A 547 46.29 23.60 28.91
C SER A 547 46.44 22.25 28.21
N LEU A 548 45.32 21.65 27.79
CA LEU A 548 45.33 20.41 27.03
C LEU A 548 45.81 20.61 25.58
N SER A 549 45.63 21.81 25.00
CA SER A 549 46.14 22.14 23.66
C SER A 549 47.66 22.28 23.61
N GLU A 550 48.27 22.76 24.69
CA GLU A 550 49.74 22.86 24.84
C GLU A 550 50.43 21.48 24.80
N ASN A 551 49.66 20.41 25.03
CA ASN A 551 50.10 19.02 24.91
C ASN A 551 49.98 18.43 23.50
N GLY A 552 49.63 19.24 22.48
CA GLY A 552 50.07 19.02 21.10
C GLY A 552 49.10 18.35 20.11
N TYR A 553 47.78 18.42 20.28
CA TYR A 553 46.84 17.72 19.38
C TYR A 553 45.73 18.57 18.73
N TRP A 554 45.56 19.86 19.08
CA TRP A 554 44.53 20.73 18.50
C TRP A 554 44.84 22.22 18.67
N ALA A 555 44.15 23.07 17.92
CA ALA A 555 44.18 24.52 18.11
C ALA A 555 43.00 24.99 18.98
N VAL A 556 43.18 26.10 19.70
CA VAL A 556 42.09 26.78 20.42
C VAL A 556 41.84 28.15 19.81
N VAL A 557 40.59 28.41 19.43
CA VAL A 557 40.17 29.73 18.92
C VAL A 557 39.57 30.53 20.05
N LYS A 558 40.14 31.72 20.27
CA LYS A 558 39.67 32.69 21.25
C LYS A 558 38.61 33.62 20.66
N HIS A 559 37.69 34.06 21.51
CA HIS A 559 36.59 34.94 21.11
C HIS A 559 36.62 36.32 21.80
N SER A 560 37.83 36.88 22.00
CA SER A 560 38.06 38.15 22.72
C SER A 560 37.37 39.38 22.13
N ASN A 561 36.98 39.33 20.85
CA ASN A 561 36.28 40.39 20.12
C ASN A 561 34.73 40.24 20.15
N ILE A 562 34.20 39.19 20.77
CA ILE A 562 32.77 38.96 20.97
C ILE A 562 32.41 39.44 22.38
N GLY A 563 31.67 40.55 22.44
CA GLY A 563 31.26 41.19 23.69
C GLY A 563 29.75 41.08 23.94
N GLN A 564 29.28 41.72 25.01
CA GLN A 564 27.86 41.71 25.40
C GLN A 564 26.93 42.22 24.30
N THR A 565 27.35 43.23 23.53
CA THR A 565 26.57 43.80 22.42
C THR A 565 26.39 42.85 21.24
N ASP A 566 27.12 41.73 21.21
CA ASP A 566 27.04 40.70 20.17
C ASP A 566 26.07 39.56 20.55
N LEU A 567 25.46 39.62 21.75
CA LEU A 567 24.54 38.63 22.28
C LEU A 567 23.10 39.13 22.33
N VAL A 568 22.15 38.23 22.13
CA VAL A 568 20.71 38.34 22.40
C VAL A 568 20.44 37.56 23.68
N ASP A 569 19.70 38.18 24.61
CA ASP A 569 19.35 37.61 25.92
C ASP A 569 20.57 37.17 26.76
N GLY A 570 21.74 37.77 26.49
CA GLY A 570 23.01 37.46 27.17
C GLY A 570 23.58 36.07 26.90
N LEU A 571 23.03 35.33 25.91
CA LEU A 571 23.32 33.91 25.65
C LEU A 571 23.46 33.55 24.17
N HIS A 572 22.60 34.06 23.29
CA HIS A 572 22.59 33.69 21.87
C HIS A 572 23.31 34.73 21.02
N LEU A 573 24.01 34.37 19.95
CA LEU A 573 24.64 35.37 19.07
C LEU A 573 23.58 36.13 18.25
N ASN A 574 23.70 37.45 18.17
CA ASN A 574 23.01 38.23 17.14
C ASN A 574 23.76 38.12 15.79
N ASN A 575 23.22 38.71 14.72
CA ASN A 575 23.82 38.64 13.38
C ASN A 575 25.28 39.13 13.32
N LEU A 576 25.63 40.17 14.09
CA LEU A 576 26.99 40.70 14.15
C LEU A 576 27.91 39.74 14.92
N GLY A 577 27.44 39.21 16.05
CA GLY A 577 28.13 38.19 16.83
C GLY A 577 28.39 36.91 16.05
N ALA A 578 27.40 36.44 15.30
CA ALA A 578 27.51 35.26 14.44
C ALA A 578 28.57 35.45 13.34
N ARG A 579 28.66 36.65 12.74
CA ARG A 579 29.71 37.00 11.78
C ARG A 579 31.10 37.01 12.41
N LYS A 580 31.25 37.64 13.58
CA LYS A 580 32.53 37.63 14.32
C LYS A 580 32.96 36.21 14.70
N PHE A 581 32.01 35.40 15.16
CA PHE A 581 32.22 34.00 15.49
C PHE A 581 32.68 33.18 14.28
N ALA A 582 31.98 33.28 13.15
CA ALA A 582 32.37 32.63 11.90
C ALA A 582 33.77 33.06 11.41
N ARG A 583 34.09 34.36 11.52
CA ARG A 583 35.41 34.90 11.15
C ARG A 583 36.53 34.37 12.04
N ASN A 584 36.33 34.33 13.36
CA ASN A 584 37.33 33.77 14.28
C ASN A 584 37.61 32.29 14.01
N LEU A 585 36.58 31.54 13.61
CA LEU A 585 36.69 30.14 13.22
C LEU A 585 37.32 29.93 11.82
N GLY A 586 37.66 30.99 11.10
CA GLY A 586 38.21 30.91 9.74
C GLY A 586 37.21 30.45 8.68
N LEU A 587 35.90 30.51 8.98
CA LEU A 587 34.82 30.10 8.08
C LEU A 587 34.39 31.23 7.13
N TYR A 588 34.71 32.49 7.47
CA TYR A 588 34.34 33.69 6.74
C TYR A 588 35.61 34.33 6.16
N ALA A 589 35.69 34.41 4.82
CA ALA A 589 36.74 35.14 4.10
C ALA A 589 36.33 36.60 3.88
#